data_AF-A0A1H9L5J9-F1
#
_entry.id   AF-A0A1H9L5J9-F1
#
_cell.length_a   1.000
_cell.length_b   1.000
_cell.length_c   1.000
_cell.angle_alpha   90.00
_cell.angle_beta   90.00
_cell.angle_gamma   90.00
#
_symmetry.space_group_name_H-M   'P 1'
#
loop_
_entity.id
_entity.type
_entity.pdbx_description
1 polymer ?
#
loop_
_entity_poly.entity_id
_entity_poly.type
_entity_poly.pdbx_seq_one_letter_code
_entity_poly.pdbx_strand_id
1 'polypeptide(L)'
;MKTGIAAGLTAVLRGHRVEDDPKVGDGAFSSAGFFGFHPWISAGRSSYGLIAGHDRSANTYAASVYGGRLSRKAYATGLSP
;
A
#
# COMPACT_ATOMS: atom_id res chain seq x y z
N MET A 1 -6.07 -13.42 26.64
CA MET A 1 -4.81 -12.87 26.08
C MET A 1 -5.13 -12.26 24.72
N LYS A 2 -5.00 -10.93 24.57
CA LYS A 2 -5.11 -10.25 23.27
C LYS A 2 -3.76 -10.38 22.59
N THR A 3 -3.64 -11.23 21.58
CA THR A 3 -2.48 -11.28 20.70
C THR A 3 -2.41 -9.95 19.96
N GLY A 4 -1.35 -9.18 20.21
CA GLY A 4 -1.12 -7.89 19.58
C GLY A 4 -1.00 -8.06 18.07
N ILE A 5 -1.97 -7.53 17.34
CA ILE A 5 -1.81 -7.27 15.91
C ILE A 5 -0.86 -6.08 15.84
N ALA A 6 0.27 -6.29 15.16
CA ALA A 6 1.31 -5.28 14.97
C ALA A 6 0.69 -3.94 14.54
N ALA A 7 1.20 -2.85 15.12
CA ALA A 7 0.85 -1.49 14.76
C ALA A 7 0.88 -1.31 13.23
N GLY A 8 -0.22 -0.84 12.64
CA GLY A 8 -0.32 -0.52 11.21
C GLY A 8 -1.51 -1.11 10.45
N LEU A 9 -2.55 -1.58 11.12
CA LEU A 9 -3.74 -2.15 10.45
C LEU A 9 -5.03 -1.48 10.95
N THR A 10 -5.39 -0.31 10.43
CA THR A 10 -6.69 0.30 10.75
C THR A 10 -7.44 0.76 9.50
N ALA A 11 -8.77 0.52 9.53
CA ALA A 11 -9.77 0.69 8.46
C ALA A 11 -9.66 -0.26 7.24
N VAL A 12 -10.36 -1.40 7.33
CA VAL A 12 -10.77 -2.19 6.15
C VAL A 12 -12.14 -1.68 5.69
N LEU A 13 -12.20 -1.03 4.54
CA LEU A 13 -13.43 -0.84 3.77
C LEU A 13 -13.50 -2.01 2.79
N ARG A 14 -14.65 -2.69 2.63
CA ARG A 14 -14.86 -3.92 1.82
C ARG A 14 -13.74 -4.24 0.81
N GLY A 15 -12.80 -5.11 1.19
CA GLY A 15 -11.73 -5.64 0.33
C GLY A 15 -10.48 -4.76 0.14
N HIS A 16 -10.38 -3.60 0.77
CA HIS A 16 -9.25 -2.68 0.67
C HIS A 16 -8.90 -2.06 2.03
N ARG A 17 -7.66 -1.58 2.15
CA ARG A 17 -7.11 -0.95 3.36
C ARG A 17 -6.91 0.54 3.12
N VAL A 18 -7.07 1.33 4.18
CA VAL A 18 -6.52 2.69 4.21
C VAL A 18 -5.07 2.58 4.71
N GLU A 19 -4.13 3.21 4.01
CA GLU A 19 -2.73 3.30 4.43
C GLU A 19 -2.55 4.46 5.41
N ASP A 20 -3.04 4.28 6.64
CA ASP A 20 -3.18 5.30 7.67
C ASP A 20 -2.10 5.27 8.78
N ASP A 21 -1.00 4.54 8.56
CA ASP A 21 0.11 4.54 9.51
C ASP A 21 0.62 5.97 9.75
N PRO A 22 0.72 6.43 11.01
CA PRO A 22 1.03 7.83 11.31
C PRO A 22 2.48 8.23 10.97
N LYS A 23 3.38 7.27 10.74
CA LYS A 23 4.79 7.52 10.39
C LYS A 23 5.03 7.47 8.89
N VAL A 24 4.35 6.57 8.18
CA VAL A 24 4.65 6.24 6.77
C VAL A 24 3.43 6.17 5.86
N GLY A 25 2.23 6.33 6.40
CA GLY A 25 0.97 6.35 5.64
C GLY A 25 0.73 7.68 4.94
N ASP A 26 0.08 7.62 3.79
CA ASP A 26 -0.34 8.76 2.98
C ASP A 26 -1.88 8.85 2.84
N GLY A 27 -2.61 8.01 3.57
CA GLY A 27 -4.07 7.94 3.54
C GLY A 27 -4.64 7.32 2.26
N ALA A 28 -3.81 6.73 1.41
CA ALA A 28 -4.28 6.07 0.19
C ALA A 28 -5.14 4.84 0.50
N PHE A 29 -6.12 4.57 -0.35
CA PHE A 29 -6.89 3.33 -0.33
C PHE A 29 -6.15 2.32 -1.21
N SER A 30 -5.77 1.15 -0.67
CA SER A 30 -5.01 0.16 -1.44
C SER A 30 -5.38 -1.29 -1.10
N SER A 31 -4.98 -2.22 -1.98
CA SER A 31 -5.16 -3.65 -1.77
C SER A 31 -3.94 -4.42 -2.24
N ALA A 32 -2.88 -4.42 -1.42
CA ALA A 32 -1.70 -5.25 -1.65
C ALA A 32 -2.10 -6.73 -1.79
N GLY A 33 -1.78 -7.29 -2.96
CA GLY A 33 -2.01 -8.68 -3.33
C GLY A 33 -0.72 -9.49 -3.39
N PHE A 34 -0.86 -10.76 -3.75
CA PHE A 34 0.28 -11.62 -4.01
C PHE A 34 1.09 -11.15 -5.23
N PHE A 35 2.33 -11.60 -5.29
CA PHE A 35 3.24 -11.43 -6.43
C PHE A 35 3.72 -10.02 -6.76
N GLY A 36 3.49 -9.02 -5.90
CA GLY A 36 3.85 -7.64 -6.21
C GLY A 36 2.68 -6.82 -6.78
N PHE A 37 1.45 -7.36 -6.74
CA PHE A 37 0.26 -6.66 -7.19
C PHE A 37 -0.18 -5.61 -6.16
N HIS A 38 -0.27 -4.34 -6.54
CA HIS A 38 -0.65 -3.25 -5.63
C HIS A 38 -1.49 -2.15 -6.31
N PRO A 39 -2.82 -2.34 -6.41
CA PRO A 39 -3.75 -1.27 -6.80
C PRO A 39 -3.94 -0.25 -5.67
N TRP A 40 -4.11 1.02 -6.03
CA TRP A 40 -4.34 2.11 -5.09
C TRP A 40 -5.16 3.28 -5.67
N ILE A 41 -5.76 4.06 -4.78
CA ILE A 41 -6.41 5.36 -5.03
C ILE A 41 -5.89 6.37 -4.00
N SER A 42 -5.53 7.58 -4.41
CA SER A 42 -5.03 8.61 -3.49
C SER A 42 -6.08 9.02 -2.47
N ALA A 43 -5.65 9.56 -1.32
CA ALA A 43 -6.56 10.00 -0.26
C ALA A 43 -7.63 11.00 -0.74
N GLY A 44 -7.23 11.92 -1.62
CA GLY A 44 -8.11 12.90 -2.27
C GLY A 44 -8.96 12.34 -3.41
N ARG A 45 -8.78 11.06 -3.78
CA ARG A 45 -9.49 10.36 -4.87
C ARG A 45 -9.33 11.02 -6.25
N SER A 46 -8.27 11.78 -6.45
CA SER A 46 -7.96 12.48 -7.71
C SER A 46 -7.08 11.67 -8.65
N SER A 47 -6.45 10.61 -8.14
CA SER A 47 -5.54 9.75 -8.88
C SER A 47 -5.64 8.31 -8.40
N TYR A 48 -5.42 7.38 -9.33
CA TYR A 48 -5.37 5.95 -9.07
C TYR A 48 -4.22 5.33 -9.87
N GLY A 49 -3.80 4.15 -9.44
CA GLY A 49 -2.75 3.43 -10.13
C GLY A 49 -2.71 1.96 -9.76
N LEU A 50 -1.91 1.22 -10.50
CA LEU A 50 -1.62 -0.18 -10.24
C LEU A 50 -0.15 -0.45 -10.47
N ILE A 51 0.44 -1.26 -9.60
CA ILE A 51 1.74 -1.87 -9.82
C ILE A 51 1.49 -3.36 -9.99
N ALA A 52 2.07 -3.93 -11.03
CA ALA A 52 2.04 -5.35 -11.30
C ALA A 52 3.48 -5.87 -11.29
N GLY A 53 3.95 -6.26 -10.12
CA GLY A 53 5.17 -7.05 -9.98
C GLY A 53 4.93 -8.53 -10.32
N HIS A 54 6.03 -9.28 -10.45
CA HIS A 54 6.00 -10.73 -10.42
C HIS A 54 7.19 -11.24 -9.61
N ASP A 55 7.02 -11.30 -8.29
CA ASP A 55 7.95 -11.94 -7.36
C ASP A 55 7.20 -13.02 -6.58
N ARG A 56 7.73 -14.24 -6.50
CA ARG A 56 7.10 -15.38 -5.80
C ARG A 56 7.62 -15.60 -4.38
N SER A 57 8.46 -14.69 -3.87
CA SER A 57 9.01 -14.78 -2.53
C SER A 57 7.93 -14.68 -1.44
N ALA A 58 8.18 -15.30 -0.29
CA ALA A 58 7.22 -15.37 0.80
C ALA A 58 6.85 -13.99 1.41
N ASN A 59 7.70 -12.97 1.21
CA ASN A 59 7.51 -11.63 1.78
C ASN A 59 6.98 -10.58 0.77
N THR A 60 6.50 -11.04 -0.39
CA THR A 60 6.01 -10.17 -1.48
C THR A 60 4.88 -9.24 -1.07
N TYR A 61 4.06 -9.65 -0.11
CA TYR A 61 3.02 -8.80 0.46
C TYR A 61 3.61 -7.50 1.05
N ALA A 62 4.62 -7.60 1.91
CA ALA A 62 5.24 -6.44 2.54
C ALA A 62 5.98 -5.57 1.52
N ALA A 63 6.66 -6.21 0.56
CA ALA A 63 7.32 -5.52 -0.54
C ALA A 63 6.33 -4.72 -1.41
N SER A 64 5.11 -5.26 -1.64
CA SER A 64 4.05 -4.58 -2.39
C SER A 64 3.58 -3.31 -1.70
N VAL A 65 3.40 -3.35 -0.37
CA VAL A 65 3.01 -2.17 0.42
C VAL A 65 4.11 -1.10 0.37
N TYR A 66 5.36 -1.49 0.63
CA TYR A 66 6.49 -0.54 0.67
C TYR A 66 6.76 0.06 -0.72
N GLY A 67 6.89 -0.78 -1.74
CA GLY A 67 7.08 -0.34 -3.13
C GLY A 67 5.90 0.50 -3.62
N GLY A 68 4.68 0.12 -3.27
CA GLY A 68 3.47 0.87 -3.55
C GLY A 68 3.53 2.33 -3.07
N ARG A 69 3.93 2.54 -1.81
CA ARG A 69 4.11 3.89 -1.24
C ARG A 69 5.16 4.70 -1.99
N LEU A 70 6.32 4.09 -2.27
CA LEU A 70 7.40 4.76 -2.98
C LEU A 70 7.00 5.15 -4.40
N SER A 71 6.34 4.25 -5.14
CA SER A 71 5.86 4.52 -6.49
C SER A 71 4.78 5.60 -6.51
N ARG A 72 3.90 5.68 -5.51
CA ARG A 72 2.95 6.80 -5.38
C ARG A 72 3.66 8.11 -5.16
N LYS A 73 4.66 8.13 -4.26
CA LYS A 73 5.47 9.32 -4.01
C LYS A 73 6.18 9.77 -5.30
N ALA A 74 6.78 8.83 -6.02
CA ALA A 74 7.42 9.09 -7.31
C ALA A 74 6.45 9.62 -8.36
N TYR A 75 5.24 9.06 -8.44
CA TYR A 75 4.20 9.55 -9.35
C TYR A 75 3.78 10.98 -9.01
N ALA A 76 3.61 11.30 -7.72
CA ALA A 76 3.21 12.64 -7.29
C ALA A 76 4.29 13.71 -7.49
N THR A 77 5.58 13.33 -7.43
CA THR A 77 6.70 14.28 -7.52
C THR A 77 7.42 14.29 -8.87
N GLY A 78 7.26 13.24 -9.69
CA GLY A 78 8.06 13.03 -10.89
C GLY A 78 9.51 12.62 -10.61
N LEU A 79 9.84 12.21 -9.38
CA LEU A 79 11.20 11.82 -8.96
C LEU A 79 11.28 10.30 -8.77
N SER A 80 12.41 9.69 -9.13
CA SER A 80 12.65 8.28 -8.78
C SER A 80 12.79 8.11 -7.25
N PRO A 81 12.28 7.01 -6.67
CA PRO A 81 12.42 6.71 -5.24
C PRO A 81 13.86 6.55 -4.76
#